data_AF-A0A7C9RX13-F1
#
_entry.id   AF-A0A7C9RX13-F1
#
_cell.length_a   1.000
_cell.length_b   1.000
_cell.length_c   1.000
_cell.angle_alpha   90.00
_cell.angle_beta   90.00
_cell.angle_gamma   90.00
#
_symmetry.space_group_name_H-M   'P 1'
#
loop_
_entity.id
_entity.type
_entity.pdbx_description
1 polymer ?
#
loop_
_entity_poly.entity_id
_entity_poly.type
_entity_poly.pdbx_seq_one_letter_code
_entity_poly.pdbx_strand_id
1 'polypeptide(L)'
;MREHAKPVSQPARPVAATPPATRHQLEALQRQVGNTAVNALVQRDPVPGFSQRGDTCHPASLLTAFLVWDRDLASPGRPHGNMLSACDGALLYLQANRPVLITRLGGATGYGRVVATVNRVRAALAAPGAAMSEPQFQELAEALSQVFDDSASALRAMGGQATSDAYDTLDLIFHSAQLTGLTPGQIAQIEWYVHTRVIQNGQSVAARGYHVFLIGRQADGSWYLSDQGTTPALVLHAPNLDALRTSLNAAAASGQSWIDTRPTQRRHTLDWTGVHLLTAPEQIEPRHRRLLPPGQPLGVVNPGWRWRDIPLVTWDWVGMASGLAGARALFPGSGHGHSFVIGELPVGVFNVAKATPVTQQGLSGTFTPAGLLATAPPQFLHAWLQLGTASGALAASLTSVY
;
A
#
# COMPACT_ATOMS: atom_id res chain seq x y z
N MET A 1 -4.07 -54.09 -82.45
CA MET A 1 -3.64 -52.89 -81.70
C MET A 1 -4.43 -52.85 -80.41
N ARG A 2 -3.74 -52.70 -79.28
CA ARG A 2 -4.23 -52.96 -77.92
C ARG A 2 -5.12 -51.82 -77.41
N GLU A 3 -6.32 -52.15 -76.95
CA GLU A 3 -7.20 -51.27 -76.18
C GLU A 3 -6.63 -51.06 -74.77
N HIS A 4 -6.43 -49.80 -74.38
CA HIS A 4 -6.02 -49.40 -73.04
C HIS A 4 -7.24 -49.35 -72.11
N ALA A 5 -7.26 -50.22 -71.10
CA ALA A 5 -8.25 -50.23 -70.03
C ALA A 5 -8.10 -48.99 -69.13
N LYS A 6 -9.23 -48.34 -68.83
CA LYS A 6 -9.38 -47.24 -67.86
C LYS A 6 -9.06 -47.71 -66.42
N PRO A 7 -8.42 -46.88 -65.58
CA PRO A 7 -8.24 -47.21 -64.17
C PRO A 7 -9.57 -47.05 -63.41
N VAL A 8 -9.92 -48.10 -62.66
CA VAL A 8 -11.04 -48.12 -61.71
C VAL A 8 -10.68 -47.20 -60.54
N SER A 9 -11.43 -46.12 -60.38
CA SER A 9 -11.31 -45.22 -59.22
C SER A 9 -11.92 -45.90 -57.99
N GLN A 10 -11.09 -46.16 -56.96
CA GLN A 10 -11.58 -46.61 -55.66
C GLN A 10 -12.38 -45.48 -54.99
N PRO A 11 -13.57 -45.75 -54.43
CA PRO A 11 -14.27 -44.75 -53.64
C PRO A 11 -13.47 -44.43 -52.37
N ALA A 12 -13.29 -43.13 -52.11
CA ALA A 12 -12.68 -42.65 -50.88
C ALA A 12 -13.45 -43.19 -49.67
N ARG A 13 -12.74 -43.89 -48.77
CA ARG A 13 -13.28 -44.30 -47.48
C ARG A 13 -13.78 -43.06 -46.74
N PRO A 14 -15.05 -43.03 -46.26
CA PRO A 14 -15.52 -41.91 -45.44
C PRO A 14 -14.67 -41.87 -44.17
N VAL A 15 -14.02 -40.73 -43.93
CA VAL A 15 -13.39 -40.42 -42.64
C VAL A 15 -14.51 -40.42 -41.63
N ALA A 16 -14.54 -41.43 -40.75
CA ALA A 16 -15.55 -41.54 -39.71
C ALA A 16 -15.53 -40.25 -38.87
N ALA A 17 -16.63 -39.49 -38.93
CA ALA A 17 -16.82 -38.34 -38.07
C ALA A 17 -16.70 -38.81 -36.62
N THR A 18 -15.80 -38.18 -35.87
CA THR A 18 -15.63 -38.46 -34.44
C THR A 18 -16.98 -38.28 -33.75
N PRO A 19 -17.50 -39.28 -33.03
CA PRO A 19 -18.81 -39.17 -32.38
C PRO A 19 -18.86 -37.95 -31.45
N PRO A 20 -19.99 -37.20 -31.40
CA PRO A 20 -20.10 -36.00 -30.57
C PRO A 20 -19.82 -36.24 -29.08
N ALA A 21 -20.06 -37.47 -28.60
CA ALA A 21 -19.70 -37.90 -27.25
C ALA A 21 -18.18 -37.88 -26.99
N THR A 22 -17.36 -38.25 -27.98
CA THR A 22 -15.90 -38.29 -27.85
C THR A 22 -15.31 -36.89 -27.87
N ARG A 23 -15.91 -35.94 -28.61
CA ARG A 23 -15.48 -34.53 -28.64
C ARG A 23 -15.73 -33.82 -27.30
N HIS A 24 -16.92 -34.00 -26.71
CA HIS A 24 -17.21 -33.46 -25.38
C HIS A 24 -16.33 -34.07 -24.28
N GLN A 25 -16.03 -35.38 -24.38
CA GLN A 25 -15.08 -36.03 -23.49
C GLN A 25 -13.65 -35.50 -23.67
N LEU A 26 -13.21 -35.25 -24.91
CA LEU A 26 -11.89 -34.66 -25.19
C LEU A 26 -11.78 -33.22 -24.65
N GLU A 27 -12.81 -32.40 -24.83
CA GLU A 27 -12.88 -31.03 -24.31
C GLU A 27 -12.98 -31.00 -22.77
N ALA A 28 -13.64 -31.98 -22.16
CA ALA A 28 -13.67 -32.15 -20.71
C ALA A 28 -12.30 -32.61 -20.18
N LEU A 29 -11.63 -33.54 -20.86
CA LEU A 29 -10.29 -34.00 -20.49
C LEU A 29 -9.25 -32.89 -20.67
N GLN A 30 -9.32 -32.10 -21.75
CA GLN A 30 -8.44 -30.95 -21.97
C GLN A 30 -8.64 -29.88 -20.89
N ARG A 31 -9.88 -29.61 -20.47
CA ARG A 31 -10.17 -28.72 -19.33
C ARG A 31 -9.67 -29.30 -18.02
N GLN A 32 -9.84 -30.60 -17.78
CA GLN A 32 -9.39 -31.25 -16.56
C GLN A 32 -7.85 -31.30 -16.46
N VAL A 33 -7.16 -31.61 -17.56
CA VAL A 33 -5.69 -31.58 -17.65
C VAL A 33 -5.16 -30.16 -17.55
N GLY A 34 -5.81 -29.18 -18.19
CA GLY A 34 -5.50 -27.76 -18.02
C GLY A 34 -5.63 -27.30 -16.56
N ASN A 35 -6.73 -27.65 -15.90
CA ASN A 35 -6.95 -27.33 -14.49
C ASN A 35 -5.94 -28.05 -13.56
N THR A 36 -5.52 -29.26 -13.91
CA THR A 36 -4.55 -30.04 -13.11
C THR A 36 -3.13 -29.49 -13.27
N ALA A 37 -2.75 -29.05 -14.48
CA ALA A 37 -1.49 -28.37 -14.73
C ALA A 37 -1.43 -26.99 -14.06
N VAL A 38 -2.55 -26.24 -14.07
CA VAL A 38 -2.70 -24.97 -13.32
C VAL A 38 -2.60 -25.21 -11.80
N ASN A 39 -3.25 -26.25 -11.28
CA ASN A 39 -3.18 -26.60 -9.86
C ASN A 39 -1.81 -27.15 -9.43
N ALA A 40 -1.06 -27.80 -10.33
CA ALA A 40 0.29 -28.29 -10.05
C ALA A 40 1.36 -27.18 -10.08
N LEU A 41 1.04 -26.00 -10.64
CA LEU A 41 1.85 -24.79 -10.62
C LEU A 41 1.62 -23.93 -9.36
N VAL A 42 0.78 -24.38 -8.43
CA VAL A 42 0.64 -23.81 -7.07
C VAL A 42 1.88 -24.20 -6.26
N GLN A 43 3.02 -23.60 -6.60
CA GLN A 43 4.11 -23.42 -5.66
C GLN A 43 3.57 -22.62 -4.47
N ARG A 44 4.10 -22.87 -3.27
CA ARG A 44 3.77 -22.09 -2.05
C ARG A 44 3.78 -20.62 -2.41
N ASP A 45 2.59 -20.04 -2.39
CA ASP A 45 2.33 -18.78 -3.06
C ASP A 45 3.17 -17.67 -2.40
N PRO A 46 4.11 -17.03 -3.12
CA PRO A 46 4.92 -16.00 -2.52
C PRO A 46 4.09 -14.74 -2.24
N VAL A 47 3.01 -14.47 -2.99
CA VAL A 47 2.22 -13.24 -2.90
C VAL A 47 1.09 -13.37 -1.87
N PRO A 48 0.73 -12.31 -1.12
CA PRO A 48 -0.41 -12.37 -0.23
C PRO A 48 -1.71 -12.63 -1.01
N GLY A 49 -2.32 -13.80 -0.80
CA GLY A 49 -3.60 -14.19 -1.41
C GLY A 49 -4.82 -13.59 -0.71
N PHE A 50 -4.77 -12.31 -0.33
CA PHE A 50 -5.86 -11.65 0.38
C PHE A 50 -6.91 -11.13 -0.59
N SER A 51 -8.18 -11.47 -0.34
CA SER A 51 -9.29 -10.89 -1.08
C SER A 51 -9.68 -9.53 -0.50
N GLN A 52 -10.03 -8.59 -1.37
CA GLN A 52 -10.60 -7.31 -1.00
C GLN A 52 -12.07 -7.47 -0.63
N ARG A 53 -12.62 -6.46 0.05
CA ARG A 53 -14.07 -6.37 0.32
C ARG A 53 -14.62 -5.05 -0.22
N GLY A 54 -15.75 -5.11 -0.91
CA GLY A 54 -16.40 -3.92 -1.48
C GLY A 54 -15.53 -3.24 -2.54
N ASP A 55 -15.72 -1.93 -2.70
CA ASP A 55 -14.98 -1.11 -3.66
C ASP A 55 -13.66 -0.61 -3.06
N THR A 56 -12.72 -1.53 -2.92
CA THR A 56 -11.41 -1.29 -2.27
C THR A 56 -10.24 -1.65 -3.17
N CYS A 57 -10.47 -1.86 -4.48
CA CYS A 57 -9.45 -2.36 -5.41
C CYS A 57 -8.18 -1.50 -5.45
N HIS A 58 -8.32 -0.17 -5.47
CA HIS A 58 -7.20 0.77 -5.44
C HIS A 58 -6.32 0.60 -4.18
N PRO A 59 -6.82 0.79 -2.94
CA PRO A 59 -5.99 0.59 -1.75
C PRO A 59 -5.57 -0.86 -1.55
N ALA A 60 -6.42 -1.85 -1.86
CA ALA A 60 -6.09 -3.27 -1.71
C ALA A 60 -4.87 -3.65 -2.55
N SER A 61 -4.84 -3.27 -3.83
CA SER A 61 -3.70 -3.54 -4.70
C SER A 61 -2.42 -2.82 -4.23
N LEU A 62 -2.51 -1.58 -3.74
CA LEU A 62 -1.34 -0.89 -3.17
C LEU A 62 -0.82 -1.58 -1.90
N LEU A 63 -1.71 -2.00 -1.00
CA LEU A 63 -1.34 -2.75 0.20
C LEU A 63 -0.66 -4.08 -0.15
N THR A 64 -1.17 -4.80 -1.16
CA THR A 64 -0.53 -6.01 -1.67
C THR A 64 0.86 -5.72 -2.21
N ALA A 65 1.06 -4.62 -2.93
CA ALA A 65 2.39 -4.24 -3.43
C ALA A 65 3.39 -4.00 -2.27
N PHE A 66 2.99 -3.29 -1.22
CA PHE A 66 3.85 -3.08 -0.04
C PHE A 66 4.21 -4.38 0.67
N LEU A 67 3.25 -5.31 0.83
CA LEU A 67 3.50 -6.62 1.40
C LEU A 67 4.46 -7.47 0.55
N VAL A 68 4.35 -7.37 -0.79
CA VAL A 68 5.28 -8.05 -1.72
C VAL A 68 6.69 -7.49 -1.56
N TRP A 69 6.86 -6.17 -1.50
CA TRP A 69 8.19 -5.58 -1.27
C TRP A 69 8.77 -5.92 0.10
N ASP A 70 7.94 -5.90 1.15
CA ASP A 70 8.39 -6.30 2.48
C ASP A 70 8.88 -7.73 2.50
N ARG A 71 8.18 -8.65 1.82
CA ARG A 71 8.63 -10.03 1.66
C ARG A 71 9.94 -10.12 0.90
N ASP A 72 10.05 -9.49 -0.27
CA ASP A 72 11.22 -9.63 -1.15
C ASP A 72 12.49 -9.00 -0.57
N LEU A 73 12.33 -8.03 0.33
CA LEU A 73 13.44 -7.39 1.04
C LEU A 73 13.64 -7.93 2.48
N ALA A 74 12.72 -8.77 2.99
CA ALA A 74 12.77 -9.23 4.36
C ALA A 74 13.92 -10.22 4.59
N SER A 75 14.71 -9.92 5.61
CA SER A 75 15.41 -10.94 6.38
C SER A 75 14.43 -11.55 7.40
N PRO A 76 14.45 -12.88 7.64
CA PRO A 76 13.59 -13.49 8.64
C PRO A 76 13.69 -12.74 9.99
N GLY A 77 12.55 -12.26 10.50
CA GLY A 77 12.46 -11.56 11.79
C GLY A 77 12.53 -10.02 11.73
N ARG A 78 12.60 -9.38 10.56
CA ARG A 78 12.40 -7.93 10.46
C ARG A 78 10.91 -7.55 10.40
N PRO A 79 10.51 -6.38 10.94
CA PRO A 79 9.17 -5.83 10.75
C PRO A 79 8.87 -5.49 9.28
N HIS A 80 7.59 -5.33 8.95
CA HIS A 80 7.08 -4.93 7.61
C HIS A 80 7.36 -3.45 7.32
N GLY A 81 8.61 -3.09 7.02
CA GLY A 81 9.08 -1.71 6.93
C GLY A 81 8.31 -0.84 5.92
N ASN A 82 7.98 -1.37 4.74
CA ASN A 82 7.23 -0.67 3.70
C ASN A 82 5.77 -0.48 4.12
N MET A 83 5.11 -1.51 4.66
CA MET A 83 3.73 -1.41 5.15
C MET A 83 3.61 -0.47 6.34
N LEU A 84 4.59 -0.47 7.24
CA LEU A 84 4.66 0.48 8.35
C LEU A 84 4.83 1.92 7.83
N SER A 85 5.72 2.12 6.85
CA SER A 85 5.93 3.43 6.20
C SER A 85 4.68 3.91 5.47
N ALA A 86 3.94 3.01 4.81
CA ALA A 86 2.68 3.32 4.16
C ALA A 86 1.60 3.73 5.18
N CYS A 87 1.47 3.01 6.30
CA CYS A 87 0.59 3.40 7.40
C CYS A 87 0.95 4.79 7.96
N ASP A 88 2.24 5.07 8.16
CA ASP A 88 2.73 6.37 8.63
C ASP A 88 2.40 7.49 7.63
N GLY A 89 2.60 7.26 6.33
CA GLY A 89 2.21 8.18 5.25
C GLY A 89 0.71 8.46 5.21
N ALA A 90 -0.12 7.42 5.38
CA ALA A 90 -1.57 7.56 5.47
C ALA A 90 -2.00 8.40 6.69
N LEU A 91 -1.39 8.17 7.86
CA LEU A 91 -1.66 8.95 9.06
C LEU A 91 -1.24 10.42 8.89
N LEU A 92 -0.09 10.70 8.25
CA LEU A 92 0.34 12.06 7.92
C LEU A 92 -0.69 12.76 7.02
N TYR A 93 -1.19 12.06 6.01
CA TYR A 93 -2.22 12.59 5.12
C TYR A 93 -3.54 12.86 5.84
N LEU A 94 -4.00 11.93 6.68
CA LEU A 94 -5.19 12.09 7.51
C LEU A 94 -5.10 13.36 8.35
N GLN A 95 -3.96 13.57 9.01
CA GLN A 95 -3.73 14.73 9.85
C GLN A 95 -3.68 16.04 9.04
N ALA A 96 -2.96 16.07 7.92
CA ALA A 96 -2.84 17.25 7.06
C ALA A 96 -4.19 17.69 6.47
N ASN A 97 -5.10 16.75 6.24
CA ASN A 97 -6.41 16.99 5.65
C ASN A 97 -7.56 16.86 6.67
N ARG A 98 -7.25 16.90 7.97
CA ARG A 98 -8.22 16.61 9.05
C ARG A 98 -9.54 17.38 8.92
N PRO A 99 -9.57 18.71 8.67
CA PRO A 99 -10.85 19.43 8.56
C PRO A 99 -11.74 18.90 7.43
N VAL A 100 -11.16 18.65 6.26
CA VAL A 100 -11.86 18.15 5.07
C VAL A 100 -12.36 16.73 5.31
N LEU A 101 -11.50 15.87 5.86
CA LEU A 101 -11.80 14.48 6.10
C LEU A 101 -12.82 14.27 7.22
N ILE A 102 -12.83 15.12 8.25
CA ILE A 102 -13.89 15.10 9.27
C ILE A 102 -15.26 15.31 8.60
N THR A 103 -15.39 16.31 7.72
CA THR A 103 -16.66 16.54 7.02
C THR A 103 -17.01 15.36 6.11
N ARG A 104 -16.05 14.89 5.31
CA ARG A 104 -16.29 13.80 4.34
C ARG A 104 -16.65 12.47 5.00
N LEU A 105 -16.06 12.17 6.15
CA LEU A 105 -16.26 10.92 6.88
C LEU A 105 -17.43 10.97 7.87
N GLY A 106 -18.33 11.94 7.75
CA GLY A 106 -19.52 12.04 8.61
C GLY A 106 -19.22 12.47 10.05
N GLY A 107 -18.17 13.26 10.24
CA GLY A 107 -17.80 13.88 11.51
C GLY A 107 -16.55 13.28 12.16
N ALA A 108 -16.22 13.77 13.36
CA ALA A 108 -15.04 13.38 14.11
C ALA A 108 -15.01 11.87 14.44
N THR A 109 -16.19 11.25 14.62
CA THR A 109 -16.32 9.82 14.89
C THR A 109 -15.86 8.96 13.71
N GLY A 110 -16.25 9.31 12.48
CA GLY A 110 -15.84 8.57 11.29
C GLY A 110 -14.35 8.73 11.01
N TYR A 111 -13.83 9.95 11.11
CA TYR A 111 -12.39 10.22 11.06
C TYR A 111 -11.62 9.41 12.11
N GLY A 112 -12.09 9.40 13.36
CA GLY A 112 -11.48 8.65 14.46
C GLY A 112 -11.44 7.14 14.21
N ARG A 113 -12.47 6.57 13.58
CA ARG A 113 -12.51 5.14 13.22
C ARG A 113 -11.44 4.77 12.19
N VAL A 114 -11.24 5.61 11.19
CA VAL A 114 -10.20 5.40 10.17
C VAL A 114 -8.81 5.49 10.82
N VAL A 115 -8.54 6.54 11.59
CA VAL A 115 -7.27 6.70 12.32
C VAL A 115 -6.99 5.50 13.24
N ALA A 116 -8.01 5.04 13.98
CA ALA A 116 -7.88 3.89 14.87
C ALA A 116 -7.58 2.59 14.09
N THR A 117 -8.18 2.42 12.91
CA THR A 117 -7.94 1.24 12.05
C THR A 117 -6.50 1.21 11.55
N VAL A 118 -6.01 2.32 10.99
CA VAL A 118 -4.62 2.42 10.51
C VAL A 118 -3.63 2.18 11.66
N ASN A 119 -3.82 2.82 12.81
CA ASN A 119 -2.96 2.63 13.97
C ASN A 119 -2.96 1.20 14.52
N ARG A 120 -4.13 0.55 14.55
CA ARG A 120 -4.25 -0.85 15.02
C ARG A 120 -3.50 -1.82 14.11
N VAL A 121 -3.65 -1.70 12.79
CA VAL A 121 -2.93 -2.57 11.84
C VAL A 121 -1.44 -2.29 11.87
N ARG A 122 -1.04 -1.02 11.89
CA ARG A 122 0.36 -0.61 12.07
C ARG A 122 0.99 -1.21 13.33
N ALA A 123 0.32 -1.12 14.47
CA ALA A 123 0.81 -1.67 15.74
C ALA A 123 0.95 -3.20 15.68
N ALA A 124 0.00 -3.91 15.03
CA ALA A 124 0.07 -5.35 14.85
C ALA A 124 1.27 -5.79 14.00
N LEU A 125 1.65 -4.99 12.99
CA LEU A 125 2.75 -5.31 12.06
C LEU A 125 4.13 -4.85 12.55
N ALA A 126 4.19 -4.03 13.60
CA ALA A 126 5.45 -3.54 14.15
C ALA A 126 6.26 -4.63 14.87
N ALA A 127 5.63 -5.74 15.27
CA ALA A 127 6.30 -6.83 15.94
C ALA A 127 7.16 -7.66 14.95
N PRO A 128 8.39 -8.04 15.33
CA PRO A 128 9.22 -8.95 14.55
C PRO A 128 8.48 -10.23 14.16
N GLY A 129 8.43 -10.54 12.86
CA GLY A 129 7.77 -11.75 12.35
C GLY A 129 6.24 -11.72 12.40
N ALA A 130 5.61 -10.59 12.71
CA ALA A 130 4.17 -10.44 12.56
C ALA A 130 3.74 -10.74 11.12
N ALA A 131 2.52 -11.23 10.94
CA ALA A 131 1.91 -11.41 9.62
C ALA A 131 0.56 -10.68 9.59
N MET A 132 0.24 -10.07 8.44
CA MET A 132 -1.09 -9.49 8.22
C MET A 132 -2.09 -10.63 8.02
N SER A 133 -3.26 -10.55 8.63
CA SER A 133 -4.39 -11.44 8.34
C SER A 133 -5.30 -10.84 7.26
N GLU A 134 -6.08 -11.70 6.59
CA GLU A 134 -7.05 -11.22 5.58
C GLU A 134 -8.09 -10.23 6.14
N PRO A 135 -8.66 -10.41 7.35
CA PRO A 135 -9.52 -9.40 7.95
C PRO A 135 -8.80 -8.05 8.18
N GLN A 136 -7.54 -8.08 8.65
CA GLN A 136 -6.76 -6.85 8.83
C GLN A 136 -6.50 -6.14 7.50
N PHE A 137 -6.20 -6.91 6.44
CA PHE A 137 -6.04 -6.39 5.09
C PHE A 137 -7.32 -5.72 4.58
N GLN A 138 -8.47 -6.41 4.70
CA GLN A 138 -9.76 -5.91 4.24
C GLN A 138 -10.18 -4.65 5.01
N GLU A 139 -10.05 -4.66 6.34
CA GLU A 139 -10.37 -3.50 7.18
C GLU A 139 -9.49 -2.29 6.86
N LEU A 140 -8.19 -2.51 6.61
CA LEU A 140 -7.29 -1.44 6.21
C LEU A 140 -7.64 -0.91 4.83
N ALA A 141 -7.87 -1.79 3.85
CA ALA A 141 -8.24 -1.39 2.50
C ALA A 141 -9.54 -0.58 2.48
N GLU A 142 -10.55 -0.99 3.26
CA GLU A 142 -11.82 -0.27 3.43
C GLU A 142 -11.65 1.07 4.15
N ALA A 143 -10.78 1.15 5.16
CA ALA A 143 -10.47 2.42 5.80
C ALA A 143 -9.78 3.40 4.83
N LEU A 144 -8.85 2.91 4.00
CA LEU A 144 -8.12 3.75 3.05
C LEU A 144 -8.95 4.15 1.83
N SER A 145 -9.92 3.34 1.38
CA SER A 145 -10.83 3.71 0.28
C SER A 145 -11.76 4.88 0.66
N GLN A 146 -12.03 5.06 1.95
CA GLN A 146 -12.75 6.23 2.46
C GLN A 146 -11.87 7.49 2.52
N VAL A 147 -10.54 7.34 2.45
CA VAL A 147 -9.54 8.41 2.60
C VAL A 147 -8.99 8.89 1.26
N PHE A 148 -8.85 8.00 0.30
CA PHE A 148 -8.25 8.34 -0.99
C PHE A 148 -9.27 8.18 -2.11
N ASP A 149 -9.34 9.21 -2.94
CA ASP A 149 -10.28 9.25 -4.05
C ASP A 149 -9.77 8.41 -5.24
N ASP A 150 -8.45 8.17 -5.32
CA ASP A 150 -7.79 7.39 -6.37
C ASP A 150 -6.48 6.74 -5.88
N SER A 151 -5.89 5.85 -6.69
CA SER A 151 -4.59 5.24 -6.37
C SER A 151 -3.43 6.22 -6.38
N ALA A 152 -3.48 7.27 -7.22
CA ALA A 152 -2.38 8.23 -7.32
C ALA A 152 -2.22 9.07 -6.03
N SER A 153 -3.32 9.50 -5.43
CA SER A 153 -3.39 10.21 -4.15
C SER A 153 -2.96 9.31 -3.00
N ALA A 154 -3.44 8.06 -2.96
CA ALA A 154 -3.03 7.07 -1.99
C ALA A 154 -1.51 6.81 -2.07
N LEU A 155 -0.99 6.59 -3.27
CA LEU A 155 0.43 6.31 -3.49
C LEU A 155 1.31 7.49 -3.09
N ARG A 156 0.99 8.72 -3.53
CA ARG A 156 1.70 9.94 -3.10
C ARG A 156 1.66 10.12 -1.58
N ALA A 157 0.51 9.87 -0.96
CA ALA A 157 0.37 9.97 0.49
C ALA A 157 1.25 8.96 1.22
N MET A 158 1.34 7.72 0.71
CA MET A 158 2.12 6.63 1.29
C MET A 158 3.61 6.65 0.87
N GLY A 159 4.05 7.67 0.14
CA GLY A 159 5.45 7.87 -0.23
C GLY A 159 5.88 7.13 -1.50
N GLY A 160 4.96 6.50 -2.22
CA GLY A 160 5.24 5.97 -3.55
C GLY A 160 5.08 7.02 -4.64
N GLN A 161 5.64 6.72 -5.81
CA GLN A 161 5.44 7.46 -7.05
C GLN A 161 4.92 6.52 -8.12
N ALA A 162 4.12 7.07 -9.05
CA ALA A 162 3.69 6.35 -10.24
C ALA A 162 3.97 7.16 -11.50
N THR A 163 4.45 6.46 -12.52
CA THR A 163 4.36 6.93 -13.91
C THR A 163 3.22 6.18 -14.59
N SER A 164 2.36 6.90 -15.31
CA SER A 164 1.10 6.38 -15.84
C SER A 164 1.01 6.50 -17.35
N ASP A 165 0.63 5.42 -18.02
CA ASP A 165 0.24 5.42 -19.43
C ASP A 165 -1.12 4.76 -19.62
N ALA A 166 -1.91 5.28 -20.57
CA ALA A 166 -3.24 4.78 -20.90
C ALA A 166 -3.23 3.87 -22.14
N TYR A 167 -4.08 2.85 -22.13
CA TYR A 167 -4.13 1.82 -23.18
C TYR A 167 -5.56 1.43 -23.55
N ASP A 168 -5.81 1.23 -24.85
CA ASP A 168 -7.13 0.89 -25.41
C ASP A 168 -7.50 -0.61 -25.25
N THR A 169 -6.50 -1.49 -25.06
CA THR A 169 -6.69 -2.94 -24.95
C THR A 169 -5.77 -3.54 -23.89
N LEU A 170 -6.19 -4.67 -23.29
CA LEU A 170 -5.35 -5.43 -22.37
C LEU A 170 -4.08 -5.92 -23.08
N ASP A 171 -4.19 -6.26 -24.37
CA ASP A 171 -3.05 -6.69 -25.16
C ASP A 171 -1.98 -5.59 -25.28
N LEU A 172 -2.40 -4.33 -25.49
CA LEU A 172 -1.48 -3.19 -25.49
C LEU A 172 -0.82 -2.97 -24.12
N ILE A 173 -1.53 -3.21 -23.02
CA ILE A 173 -0.92 -3.20 -21.67
C ILE A 173 0.19 -4.25 -21.57
N PHE A 174 -0.06 -5.49 -22.02
CA PHE A 174 0.93 -6.57 -21.99
C PHE A 174 2.14 -6.34 -22.89
N HIS A 175 2.05 -5.47 -23.90
CA HIS A 175 3.16 -5.08 -24.77
C HIS A 175 3.72 -3.68 -24.47
N SER A 176 3.23 -3.02 -23.43
CA SER A 176 3.67 -1.68 -23.05
C SER A 176 5.15 -1.65 -22.65
N ALA A 177 5.82 -0.53 -22.89
CA ALA A 177 7.21 -0.34 -22.45
C ALA A 177 7.32 -0.37 -20.92
N GLN A 178 6.33 0.16 -20.20
CA GLN A 178 6.28 0.11 -18.73
C GLN A 178 6.27 -1.31 -18.21
N LEU A 179 5.42 -2.17 -18.80
CA LEU A 179 5.27 -3.52 -18.29
C LEU A 179 6.40 -4.43 -18.76
N THR A 180 6.74 -4.40 -20.06
CA THR A 180 7.84 -5.22 -20.61
C THR A 180 9.21 -4.82 -20.05
N GLY A 181 9.37 -3.56 -19.64
CA GLY A 181 10.58 -3.00 -19.06
C GLY A 181 10.78 -3.28 -17.56
N LEU A 182 9.85 -3.96 -16.88
CA LEU A 182 9.99 -4.24 -15.45
C LEU A 182 11.28 -5.03 -15.13
N THR A 183 12.10 -4.47 -14.25
CA THR A 183 13.25 -5.17 -13.66
C THR A 183 12.80 -6.00 -12.45
N PRO A 184 13.58 -7.01 -12.01
CA PRO A 184 13.28 -7.76 -10.79
C PRO A 184 13.04 -6.84 -9.59
N GLY A 185 12.00 -7.11 -8.81
CA GLY A 185 11.55 -6.31 -7.66
C GLY A 185 10.61 -5.15 -8.00
N GLN A 186 10.32 -4.89 -9.28
CA GLN A 186 9.38 -3.85 -9.68
C GLN A 186 7.95 -4.39 -9.83
N ILE A 187 6.98 -3.53 -9.51
CA ILE A 187 5.56 -3.84 -9.50
C ILE A 187 4.84 -2.74 -10.27
N ALA A 188 3.91 -3.14 -11.13
CA ALA A 188 2.96 -2.25 -11.77
C ALA A 188 1.54 -2.54 -11.27
N GLN A 189 0.78 -1.48 -11.07
CA GLN A 189 -0.65 -1.53 -10.85
C GLN A 189 -1.37 -1.31 -12.18
N ILE A 190 -2.34 -2.16 -12.47
CA ILE A 190 -3.06 -2.19 -13.74
C ILE A 190 -4.52 -1.87 -13.46
N GLU A 191 -5.03 -0.82 -14.09
CA GLU A 191 -6.45 -0.49 -14.06
C GLU A 191 -7.13 -1.00 -15.33
N TRP A 192 -8.08 -1.92 -15.15
CA TRP A 192 -8.73 -2.60 -16.25
C TRP A 192 -10.20 -2.93 -15.98
N TYR A 193 -10.87 -3.40 -17.02
CA TYR A 193 -12.25 -3.85 -16.95
C TYR A 193 -12.39 -5.26 -16.37
N VAL A 194 -13.48 -5.46 -15.65
CA VAL A 194 -13.92 -6.77 -15.16
C VAL A 194 -15.33 -7.10 -15.63
N HIS A 195 -15.62 -8.40 -15.77
CA HIS A 195 -16.97 -8.93 -15.80
C HIS A 195 -17.44 -9.23 -14.40
N THR A 196 -18.47 -8.52 -13.99
CA THR A 196 -19.14 -8.78 -12.73
C THR A 196 -20.56 -9.26 -12.99
N ARG A 197 -21.24 -9.65 -11.92
CA ARG A 197 -22.68 -9.90 -11.93
C ARG A 197 -23.30 -9.04 -10.85
N VAL A 198 -24.38 -8.34 -11.18
CA VAL A 198 -25.14 -7.52 -10.24
C VAL A 198 -26.56 -8.07 -10.12
N ILE A 199 -27.16 -7.92 -8.95
CA ILE A 199 -28.58 -8.26 -8.75
C ILE A 199 -29.42 -7.06 -9.19
N GLN A 200 -30.14 -7.20 -10.30
CA GLN A 200 -31.17 -6.25 -10.75
C GLN A 200 -32.52 -6.95 -10.71
N ASN A 201 -33.48 -6.36 -9.97
CA ASN A 201 -34.82 -6.92 -9.80
C ASN A 201 -34.84 -8.40 -9.34
N GLY A 202 -33.94 -8.75 -8.42
CA GLY A 202 -33.79 -10.13 -7.92
C GLY A 202 -33.11 -11.10 -8.89
N GLN A 203 -32.66 -10.64 -10.06
CA GLN A 203 -31.96 -11.46 -11.05
C GLN A 203 -30.48 -11.06 -11.16
N SER A 204 -29.60 -12.07 -11.24
CA SER A 204 -28.18 -11.86 -11.52
C SER A 204 -27.99 -11.53 -13.01
N VAL A 205 -27.70 -10.28 -13.32
CA VAL A 205 -27.39 -9.82 -14.68
C VAL A 205 -25.89 -9.57 -14.84
N ALA A 206 -25.37 -9.79 -16.06
CA ALA A 206 -23.99 -9.46 -16.37
C ALA A 206 -23.77 -7.95 -16.31
N ALA A 207 -22.74 -7.54 -15.59
CA ALA A 207 -22.31 -6.16 -15.49
C ALA A 207 -20.85 -6.05 -15.90
N ARG A 208 -20.46 -4.83 -16.25
CA ARG A 208 -19.06 -4.46 -16.44
C ARG A 208 -18.69 -3.52 -15.32
N GLY A 209 -17.55 -3.78 -14.71
CA GLY A 209 -17.00 -2.95 -13.67
C GLY A 209 -15.56 -2.57 -13.99
N TYR A 210 -15.00 -1.84 -13.04
CA TYR A 210 -13.60 -1.51 -12.99
C TYR A 210 -12.91 -2.24 -11.89
N HIS A 211 -11.64 -2.53 -12.12
CA HIS A 211 -10.83 -3.20 -11.15
C HIS A 211 -9.36 -2.87 -11.33
N VAL A 212 -8.65 -3.00 -10.22
CA VAL A 212 -7.24 -2.74 -10.12
C VAL A 212 -6.54 -3.98 -9.60
N PHE A 213 -5.53 -4.43 -10.33
CA PHE A 213 -4.72 -5.59 -9.98
C PHE A 213 -3.24 -5.29 -10.19
N LEU A 214 -2.37 -6.20 -9.76
CA LEU A 214 -0.93 -6.03 -9.89
C LEU A 214 -0.35 -6.97 -10.93
N ILE A 215 0.62 -6.50 -11.69
CA ILE A 215 1.60 -7.33 -12.40
C ILE A 215 2.98 -6.89 -11.95
N GLY A 216 3.85 -7.83 -11.62
CA GLY A 216 5.21 -7.49 -11.21
C GLY A 216 6.21 -8.55 -11.59
N ARG A 217 7.47 -8.24 -11.29
CA ARG A 217 8.60 -9.13 -11.47
C ARG A 217 9.22 -9.42 -10.10
N GLN A 218 9.24 -10.68 -9.69
CA GLN A 218 9.82 -11.09 -8.42
C GLN A 218 11.34 -10.88 -8.40
N ALA A 219 11.94 -10.96 -7.22
CA ALA A 219 13.39 -10.84 -7.05
C ALA A 219 14.17 -11.90 -7.85
N ASP A 220 13.62 -13.11 -8.04
CA ASP A 220 14.21 -14.18 -8.86
C ASP A 220 14.04 -13.95 -10.38
N GLY A 221 13.34 -12.89 -10.77
CA GLY A 221 13.08 -12.51 -12.15
C GLY A 221 11.84 -13.13 -12.78
N SER A 222 11.12 -14.00 -12.07
CA SER A 222 9.83 -14.54 -12.50
C SER A 222 8.72 -13.49 -12.51
N TRP A 223 7.67 -13.73 -13.28
CA TRP A 223 6.53 -12.82 -13.42
C TRP A 223 5.37 -13.30 -12.56
N TYR A 224 4.64 -12.33 -12.00
CA TYR A 224 3.41 -12.64 -11.27
C TYR A 224 2.29 -11.65 -11.59
N LEU A 225 1.06 -12.12 -11.41
CA LEU A 225 -0.15 -11.31 -11.37
C LEU A 225 -0.84 -11.55 -10.03
N SER A 226 -1.33 -10.49 -9.39
CA SER A 226 -2.10 -10.59 -8.16
C SER A 226 -3.38 -9.75 -8.27
N ASP A 227 -4.51 -10.44 -8.20
CA ASP A 227 -5.86 -9.87 -8.29
C ASP A 227 -6.60 -10.17 -6.98
N GLN A 228 -6.92 -9.10 -6.25
CA GLN A 228 -7.53 -9.20 -4.92
C GLN A 228 -9.06 -9.30 -4.98
N GLY A 229 -9.71 -9.19 -6.12
CA GLY A 229 -11.16 -9.00 -6.10
C GLY A 229 -12.01 -10.25 -6.32
N THR A 230 -11.40 -11.39 -6.61
CA THR A 230 -12.06 -12.69 -6.44
C THR A 230 -11.91 -13.18 -4.99
N THR A 231 -12.80 -14.06 -4.56
CA THR A 231 -12.67 -14.77 -3.28
C THR A 231 -12.65 -16.29 -3.54
N PRO A 232 -11.52 -16.99 -3.30
CA PRO A 232 -10.24 -16.43 -2.84
C PRO A 232 -9.59 -15.53 -3.90
N ALA A 233 -8.63 -14.71 -3.47
CA ALA A 233 -7.84 -13.88 -4.40
C ALA A 233 -7.12 -14.75 -5.43
N LEU A 234 -6.90 -14.20 -6.61
CA LEU A 234 -6.20 -14.86 -7.69
C LEU A 234 -4.74 -14.42 -7.71
N VAL A 235 -3.83 -15.39 -7.66
CA VAL A 235 -2.41 -15.18 -7.91
C VAL A 235 -1.96 -16.11 -9.01
N LEU A 236 -1.24 -15.57 -9.99
CA LEU A 236 -0.65 -16.32 -11.09
C LEU A 236 0.85 -16.07 -11.12
N HIS A 237 1.61 -17.12 -11.43
CA HIS A 237 3.06 -17.05 -11.63
C HIS A 237 3.42 -17.59 -13.01
N ALA A 238 4.46 -17.03 -13.61
CA ALA A 238 4.93 -17.45 -14.92
C ALA A 238 6.41 -17.11 -15.13
N PRO A 239 7.13 -17.87 -15.98
CA PRO A 239 8.53 -17.57 -16.29
C PRO A 239 8.70 -16.32 -17.16
N ASN A 240 7.65 -15.90 -17.88
CA ASN A 240 7.65 -14.72 -18.74
C ASN A 240 6.24 -14.13 -18.87
N LEU A 241 6.18 -12.91 -19.39
CA LEU A 241 4.94 -12.13 -19.50
C LEU A 241 3.91 -12.77 -20.46
N ASP A 242 4.34 -13.45 -21.52
CA ASP A 242 3.47 -14.17 -22.45
C ASP A 242 2.78 -15.38 -21.79
N ALA A 243 3.55 -16.14 -21.01
CA ALA A 243 3.01 -17.24 -20.22
C ALA A 243 2.05 -16.72 -19.15
N LEU A 244 2.35 -15.58 -18.52
CA LEU A 244 1.45 -14.93 -17.56
C LEU A 244 0.11 -14.54 -18.20
N ARG A 245 0.17 -13.91 -19.39
CA ARG A 245 -1.02 -13.56 -20.19
C ARG A 245 -1.85 -14.79 -20.53
N THR A 246 -1.18 -15.87 -20.93
CA THR A 246 -1.85 -17.15 -21.24
C THR A 246 -2.57 -17.72 -20.01
N SER A 247 -1.93 -17.71 -18.84
CA SER A 247 -2.54 -18.14 -17.58
C SER A 247 -3.73 -17.26 -17.19
N LEU A 248 -3.63 -15.94 -17.36
CA LEU A 248 -4.73 -15.02 -17.09
C LEU A 248 -5.94 -15.28 -18.01
N ASN A 249 -5.69 -15.50 -19.30
CA ASN A 249 -6.74 -15.85 -20.26
C ASN A 249 -7.45 -17.16 -19.88
N ALA A 250 -6.68 -18.16 -19.44
CA ALA A 250 -7.23 -19.43 -18.97
C ALA A 250 -8.06 -19.25 -17.69
N ALA A 251 -7.58 -18.47 -16.71
CA ALA A 251 -8.29 -18.16 -15.47
C ALA A 251 -9.60 -17.38 -15.73
N ALA A 252 -9.58 -16.43 -16.66
CA ALA A 252 -10.79 -15.71 -17.07
C ALA A 252 -11.80 -16.63 -17.78
N ALA A 253 -11.33 -17.51 -18.68
CA ALA A 253 -12.19 -18.46 -19.39
C ALA A 253 -12.81 -19.52 -18.47
N SER A 254 -12.13 -19.91 -17.39
CA SER A 254 -12.64 -20.85 -16.38
C SER A 254 -13.54 -20.18 -15.33
N GLY A 255 -13.63 -18.84 -15.32
CA GLY A 255 -14.37 -18.07 -14.33
C GLY A 255 -13.64 -17.88 -13.00
N GLN A 256 -12.35 -18.26 -12.91
CA GLN A 256 -11.50 -17.99 -11.75
C GLN A 256 -11.02 -16.54 -11.70
N SER A 257 -10.96 -15.85 -12.84
CA SER A 257 -10.75 -14.41 -12.91
C SER A 257 -11.98 -13.74 -13.49
N TRP A 258 -12.34 -12.62 -12.90
CA TRP A 258 -13.29 -11.66 -13.45
C TRP A 258 -12.66 -10.66 -14.42
N ILE A 259 -11.33 -10.61 -14.57
CA ILE A 259 -10.63 -9.71 -15.50
C ILE A 259 -11.08 -9.97 -16.94
N ASP A 260 -11.48 -8.90 -17.65
CA ASP A 260 -11.95 -9.03 -19.01
C ASP A 260 -10.78 -9.13 -20.01
N THR A 261 -10.47 -10.37 -20.41
CA THR A 261 -9.40 -10.71 -21.34
C THR A 261 -9.82 -10.75 -22.80
N ARG A 262 -11.09 -10.48 -23.11
CA ARG A 262 -11.59 -10.63 -24.49
C ARG A 262 -11.02 -9.53 -25.39
N PRO A 263 -10.72 -9.85 -26.67
CA PRO A 263 -10.29 -8.85 -27.64
C PRO A 263 -11.40 -7.80 -27.79
N THR A 264 -11.13 -6.53 -27.49
CA THR A 264 -12.10 -5.46 -27.66
C THR A 264 -11.63 -4.44 -28.69
N GLN A 265 -12.51 -4.08 -29.62
CA GLN A 265 -12.24 -3.15 -30.72
C GLN A 265 -12.29 -1.67 -30.29
N ARG A 266 -11.65 -1.31 -29.16
CA ARG A 266 -11.84 -0.10 -28.35
C ARG A 266 -13.03 -0.20 -27.41
N ARG A 267 -12.76 0.06 -26.13
CA ARG A 267 -13.79 0.34 -25.13
C ARG A 267 -13.87 1.85 -25.00
N HIS A 268 -15.06 2.38 -24.72
CA HIS A 268 -15.17 3.78 -24.30
C HIS A 268 -14.26 3.96 -23.09
N THR A 269 -13.30 4.88 -23.19
CA THR A 269 -12.60 5.45 -22.04
C THR A 269 -13.66 6.02 -21.11
N LEU A 270 -14.11 5.20 -20.19
CA LEU A 270 -14.30 5.66 -18.83
C LEU A 270 -12.89 6.15 -18.37
N ASP A 271 -12.84 7.11 -17.47
CA ASP A 271 -11.82 8.18 -17.43
C ASP A 271 -10.33 7.75 -17.53
N TRP A 272 -9.97 6.52 -17.15
CA TRP A 272 -8.64 5.96 -17.40
C TRP A 272 -8.63 4.41 -17.42
N THR A 273 -7.79 3.82 -18.27
CA THR A 273 -7.35 2.41 -18.21
C THR A 273 -5.87 2.38 -18.54
N GLY A 274 -5.05 1.74 -17.71
CA GLY A 274 -3.62 1.89 -17.89
C GLY A 274 -2.73 1.17 -16.90
N VAL A 275 -1.46 1.56 -16.97
CA VAL A 275 -0.36 1.00 -16.18
C VAL A 275 0.23 2.09 -15.31
N HIS A 276 0.23 1.88 -14.00
CA HIS A 276 0.98 2.65 -13.02
C HIS A 276 2.21 1.86 -12.60
N LEU A 277 3.39 2.28 -13.03
CA LEU A 277 4.63 1.71 -12.49
C LEU A 277 4.78 2.19 -11.05
N LEU A 278 4.76 1.28 -10.07
CA LEU A 278 4.90 1.64 -8.68
C LEU A 278 6.37 1.67 -8.27
N THR A 279 6.77 2.72 -7.56
CA THR A 279 8.02 2.69 -6.81
C THR A 279 7.78 2.16 -5.40
N ALA A 280 8.76 1.46 -4.84
CA ALA A 280 8.77 1.20 -3.41
C ALA A 280 8.55 2.53 -2.65
N PRO A 281 7.81 2.52 -1.53
CA PRO A 281 7.58 3.73 -0.78
C PRO A 281 8.94 4.33 -0.39
N GLU A 282 9.10 5.63 -0.64
CA GLU A 282 10.19 6.40 -0.07
C GLU A 282 10.19 6.19 1.45
N GLN A 283 11.39 6.20 2.05
CA GLN A 283 11.49 6.23 3.50
C GLN A 283 10.63 7.39 4.01
N ILE A 284 9.66 7.12 4.89
CA ILE A 284 8.72 8.14 5.36
C ILE A 284 9.39 9.09 6.38
N GLU A 285 10.54 8.69 6.93
CA GLU A 285 11.31 9.42 7.94
C GLU A 285 11.63 10.88 7.54
N PRO A 286 12.06 11.23 6.32
CA PRO A 286 12.30 12.62 5.92
C PRO A 286 11.04 13.48 5.99
N ARG A 287 9.83 12.91 5.80
CA ARG A 287 8.58 13.65 5.96
C ARG A 287 8.28 13.92 7.43
N HIS A 288 8.53 12.95 8.31
CA HIS A 288 8.46 13.11 9.76
C HIS A 288 9.48 14.13 10.30
N ARG A 289 10.72 14.09 9.79
CA ARG A 289 11.77 15.05 10.15
C ARG A 289 11.35 16.50 9.90
N ARG A 290 10.56 16.76 8.85
CA ARG A 290 10.04 18.10 8.52
C ARG A 290 8.98 18.61 9.50
N LEU A 291 8.42 17.76 10.37
CA LEU A 291 7.46 18.19 11.41
C LEU A 291 8.14 18.90 12.59
N LEU A 292 9.43 18.60 12.82
CA LEU A 292 10.28 19.22 13.84
C LEU A 292 11.60 19.68 13.19
N PRO A 293 11.57 20.63 12.24
CA PRO A 293 12.77 21.03 11.52
C PRO A 293 13.74 21.75 12.46
N PRO A 294 15.08 21.64 12.28
CA PRO A 294 16.06 22.40 13.05
C PRO A 294 15.81 23.91 13.03
N GLY A 295 16.01 24.56 14.18
CA GLY A 295 15.81 26.01 14.37
C GLY A 295 14.37 26.44 14.61
N GLN A 296 13.41 25.52 14.59
CA GLN A 296 12.01 25.82 14.83
C GLN A 296 11.80 26.27 16.30
N PRO A 297 11.20 27.46 16.53
CA PRO A 297 10.87 27.92 17.89
C PRO A 297 9.86 27.00 18.57
N LEU A 298 10.15 26.60 19.81
CA LEU A 298 9.30 25.76 20.67
C LEU A 298 8.69 26.55 21.83
N GLY A 299 9.44 27.50 22.37
CA GLY A 299 9.01 28.35 23.47
C GLY A 299 10.13 29.21 24.00
N VAL A 300 9.88 29.83 25.14
CA VAL A 300 10.89 30.57 25.89
C VAL A 300 10.89 30.16 27.35
N VAL A 301 12.08 30.14 27.95
CA VAL A 301 12.26 30.01 29.39
C VAL A 301 12.60 31.37 29.95
N ASN A 302 11.75 31.91 30.81
CA ASN A 302 12.01 33.17 31.51
C ASN A 302 12.70 32.88 32.85
N PRO A 303 14.00 33.16 33.02
CA PRO A 303 14.75 32.84 34.25
C PRO A 303 14.45 33.79 35.42
N GLY A 304 13.52 34.74 35.25
CA GLY A 304 13.19 35.80 36.19
C GLY A 304 13.67 37.18 35.74
N TRP A 305 13.27 38.21 36.48
CA TRP A 305 13.35 39.64 36.10
C TRP A 305 14.75 40.20 35.76
N ARG A 306 15.83 39.50 36.11
CA ARG A 306 17.22 39.93 35.85
C ARG A 306 17.82 39.37 34.56
N TRP A 307 17.17 38.39 33.94
CA TRP A 307 17.73 37.64 32.82
C TRP A 307 16.88 37.78 31.57
N ARG A 308 17.51 37.67 30.40
CA ARG A 308 16.79 37.61 29.13
C ARG A 308 16.13 36.25 28.97
N ASP A 309 14.98 36.23 28.32
CA ASP A 309 14.31 35.00 27.91
C ASP A 309 15.25 34.13 27.09
N ILE A 310 15.29 32.83 27.40
CA ILE A 310 16.10 31.85 26.70
C ILE A 310 15.20 31.20 25.64
N PRO A 311 15.45 31.41 24.33
CA PRO A 311 14.67 30.77 23.29
C PRO A 311 14.96 29.27 23.28
N LEU A 312 13.90 28.48 23.24
CA LEU A 312 13.96 27.06 22.99
C LEU A 312 13.67 26.82 21.52
N VAL A 313 14.64 26.27 20.82
CA VAL A 313 14.48 25.81 19.44
C VAL A 313 14.79 24.33 19.33
N THR A 314 14.18 23.66 18.37
CA THR A 314 14.61 22.35 17.88
C THR A 314 16.04 22.46 17.33
N TRP A 315 16.85 21.44 17.58
CA TRP A 315 18.25 21.40 17.16
C TRP A 315 18.47 20.34 16.08
N ASP A 316 18.08 19.11 16.37
CA ASP A 316 18.29 17.97 15.47
C ASP A 316 17.21 16.91 15.72
N TRP A 317 16.79 16.23 14.66
CA TRP A 317 15.78 15.19 14.76
C TRP A 317 16.43 13.89 15.21
N VAL A 318 15.79 13.21 16.16
CA VAL A 318 16.31 11.96 16.73
C VAL A 318 15.67 10.75 16.09
N GLY A 319 14.34 10.74 16.00
CA GLY A 319 13.60 9.55 15.60
C GLY A 319 12.09 9.71 15.68
N MET A 320 11.39 8.61 15.38
CA MET A 320 9.96 8.48 15.59
C MET A 320 9.63 7.17 16.30
N ALA A 321 8.51 7.13 17.03
CA ALA A 321 8.05 5.95 17.73
C ALA A 321 6.52 5.80 17.65
N SER A 322 6.03 4.57 17.78
CA SER A 322 4.60 4.22 17.75
C SER A 322 3.87 4.48 19.09
N GLY A 323 4.58 4.96 20.10
CA GLY A 323 4.00 5.25 21.41
C GLY A 323 4.92 6.10 22.28
N LEU A 324 4.35 6.76 23.28
CA LEU A 324 5.09 7.66 24.18
C LEU A 324 6.24 6.94 24.91
N ALA A 325 6.05 5.69 25.32
CA ALA A 325 7.10 4.91 25.98
C ALA A 325 8.31 4.69 25.05
N GLY A 326 8.06 4.34 23.78
CA GLY A 326 9.11 4.21 22.77
C GLY A 326 9.78 5.55 22.47
N ALA A 327 9.01 6.63 22.38
CA ALA A 327 9.55 7.98 22.17
C ALA A 327 10.45 8.42 23.33
N ARG A 328 10.06 8.08 24.57
CA ARG A 328 10.90 8.30 25.77
C ARG A 328 12.13 7.39 25.79
N ALA A 329 12.07 6.20 25.21
CA ALA A 329 13.24 5.32 25.10
C ALA A 329 14.26 5.83 24.06
N LEU A 330 13.81 6.55 23.02
CA LEU A 330 14.70 7.28 22.11
C LEU A 330 15.46 8.43 22.81
N PHE A 331 15.02 8.79 24.01
CA PHE A 331 15.74 9.65 24.94
C PHE A 331 16.49 8.78 25.96
N PRO A 332 17.78 8.45 25.76
CA PRO A 332 18.56 7.79 26.79
C PRO A 332 18.74 8.78 27.95
N GLY A 333 18.03 8.54 29.06
CA GLY A 333 17.96 9.44 30.20
C GLY A 333 19.33 9.77 30.82
N SER A 334 19.41 10.97 31.40
CA SER A 334 20.49 11.54 32.24
C SER A 334 21.91 11.39 31.68
N GLY A 335 22.40 12.42 30.99
CA GLY A 335 23.80 12.47 30.54
C GLY A 335 24.07 13.29 29.27
N HIS A 336 23.03 13.82 28.62
CA HIS A 336 23.20 14.56 27.38
C HIS A 336 22.77 16.01 27.58
N GLY A 337 23.70 16.94 27.33
CA GLY A 337 23.55 18.38 27.50
C GLY A 337 22.58 19.03 26.52
N HIS A 338 21.39 18.45 26.34
CA HIS A 338 20.34 18.87 25.43
C HIS A 338 18.98 18.74 26.11
N SER A 339 18.07 19.66 25.76
CA SER A 339 16.64 19.46 26.00
C SER A 339 16.06 18.57 24.90
N PHE A 340 14.83 18.09 25.07
CA PHE A 340 14.15 17.23 24.11
C PHE A 340 12.70 17.60 23.98
N VAL A 341 12.19 17.55 22.75
CA VAL A 341 10.78 17.69 22.43
C VAL A 341 10.27 16.39 21.84
N ILE A 342 9.11 15.95 22.32
CA ILE A 342 8.34 14.85 21.78
C ILE A 342 7.01 15.42 21.31
N GLY A 343 6.69 15.25 20.03
CA GLY A 343 5.44 15.71 19.45
C GLY A 343 4.69 14.58 18.75
N GLU A 344 3.49 14.29 19.22
CA GLU A 344 2.59 13.35 18.55
C GLU A 344 1.91 14.03 17.36
N LEU A 345 2.36 13.66 16.17
CA LEU A 345 1.84 14.16 14.91
C LEU A 345 2.31 13.24 13.77
N PRO A 346 1.43 12.47 13.13
CA PRO A 346 -0.02 12.31 13.37
C PRO A 346 -0.35 11.50 14.64
N VAL A 347 -1.65 11.28 14.93
CA VAL A 347 -2.12 10.44 16.05
C VAL A 347 -1.45 9.07 15.98
N GLY A 348 -0.85 8.62 17.08
CA GLY A 348 -0.15 7.33 17.20
C GLY A 348 1.30 7.34 16.71
N VAL A 349 1.84 8.49 16.29
CA VAL A 349 3.24 8.63 15.88
C VAL A 349 3.89 9.80 16.59
N PHE A 350 4.90 9.47 17.40
CA PHE A 350 5.61 10.40 18.25
C PHE A 350 6.95 10.74 17.62
N ASN A 351 7.13 12.00 17.22
CA ASN A 351 8.38 12.51 16.66
C ASN A 351 9.24 13.06 17.80
N VAL A 352 10.53 12.74 17.79
CA VAL A 352 11.48 13.14 18.83
C VAL A 352 12.57 14.00 18.20
N ALA A 353 12.83 15.16 18.79
CA ALA A 353 13.93 16.03 18.41
C ALA A 353 14.68 16.53 19.65
N LYS A 354 15.99 16.75 19.50
CA LYS A 354 16.79 17.54 20.43
C LYS A 354 16.33 18.98 20.38
N ALA A 355 16.44 19.66 21.51
CA ALA A 355 16.18 21.06 21.68
C ALA A 355 17.33 21.72 22.44
N THR A 356 17.34 23.06 22.40
CA THR A 356 18.36 23.87 23.05
C THR A 356 18.42 23.56 24.55
N PRO A 357 19.60 23.28 25.14
CA PRO A 357 19.72 23.08 26.57
C PRO A 357 19.44 24.38 27.33
N VAL A 358 18.92 24.25 28.54
CA VAL A 358 18.69 25.39 29.44
C VAL A 358 19.87 25.53 30.42
N THR A 359 20.17 26.75 30.84
CA THR A 359 21.12 26.94 31.96
C THR A 359 20.47 26.48 33.27
N GLN A 360 21.28 26.06 34.26
CA GLN A 360 20.76 25.66 35.59
C GLN A 360 19.97 26.79 36.28
N GLN A 361 20.31 28.06 36.01
CA GLN A 361 19.58 29.24 36.49
C GLN A 361 18.22 29.48 35.79
N GLY A 362 17.95 28.78 34.68
CA GLY A 362 16.67 28.80 33.96
C GLY A 362 15.64 27.80 34.49
N LEU A 363 16.02 26.96 35.46
CA LEU A 363 15.12 25.92 36.01
C LEU A 363 14.12 26.46 37.03
N SER A 364 14.46 27.58 37.68
CA SER A 364 13.55 28.33 38.53
C SER A 364 12.63 29.25 37.72
N GLY A 365 12.72 29.22 36.38
CA GLY A 365 11.97 30.07 35.48
C GLY A 365 10.59 29.54 35.12
N THR A 366 9.72 30.43 34.65
CA THR A 366 8.43 30.02 34.06
C THR A 366 8.63 29.71 32.59
N PHE A 367 8.16 28.54 32.16
CA PHE A 367 8.09 28.22 30.74
C PHE A 367 6.86 28.88 30.12
N THR A 368 7.05 29.60 29.03
CA THR A 368 5.96 30.14 28.22
C THR A 368 6.02 29.48 26.85
N PRO A 369 5.02 28.66 26.47
CA PRO A 369 4.97 28.12 25.11
C PRO A 369 4.83 29.28 24.12
N ALA A 370 5.73 29.33 23.14
CA ALA A 370 5.77 30.33 22.08
C ALA A 370 6.33 29.67 20.81
N GLY A 371 5.73 29.89 19.64
CA GLY A 371 6.11 29.16 18.43
C GLY A 371 5.37 27.84 18.27
N LEU A 372 6.03 26.77 17.83
CA LEU A 372 5.40 25.53 17.36
C LEU A 372 4.46 24.88 18.39
N LEU A 373 4.77 24.99 19.69
CA LEU A 373 3.93 24.46 20.76
C LEU A 373 2.73 25.37 21.10
N ALA A 374 2.71 26.61 20.63
CA ALA A 374 1.67 27.60 20.87
C ALA A 374 0.87 27.99 19.61
N THR A 375 1.37 27.64 18.41
CA THR A 375 0.74 27.98 17.14
C THR A 375 -0.39 27.00 16.80
N ALA A 376 -1.58 27.54 16.57
CA ALA A 376 -2.64 26.87 15.84
C ALA A 376 -2.63 27.34 14.37
N PRO A 377 -2.65 26.46 13.34
CA PRO A 377 -2.16 25.07 13.20
C PRO A 377 -0.82 25.00 12.42
N PRO A 378 -0.01 23.91 12.49
CA PRO A 378 -0.33 22.51 12.82
C PRO A 378 -0.04 22.14 14.29
N GLN A 379 -1.07 21.65 14.98
CA GLN A 379 -1.05 21.30 16.40
C GLN A 379 -0.57 19.86 16.59
N PHE A 380 0.47 19.66 17.40
CA PHE A 380 0.70 18.35 18.02
C PHE A 380 -0.54 17.96 18.80
N LEU A 381 -0.93 16.69 18.72
CA LEU A 381 -2.04 16.17 19.52
C LEU A 381 -1.66 16.07 20.99
N HIS A 382 -0.38 15.73 21.20
CA HIS A 382 0.26 15.79 22.47
C HIS A 382 1.70 16.25 22.26
N ALA A 383 2.14 17.18 23.10
CA ALA A 383 3.53 17.61 23.14
C ALA A 383 4.10 17.44 24.54
N TRP A 384 5.34 16.97 24.60
CA TRP A 384 6.16 16.92 25.81
C TRP A 384 7.46 17.63 25.56
N LEU A 385 7.86 18.43 26.55
CA LEU A 385 9.14 19.09 26.55
C LEU A 385 9.87 18.68 27.81
N GLN A 386 11.04 18.07 27.63
CA GLN A 386 11.94 17.70 28.71
C GLN A 386 13.15 18.63 28.65
N LEU A 387 13.32 19.41 29.71
CA LEU A 387 14.41 20.38 29.78
C LEU A 387 15.65 19.69 30.33
N GLY A 388 16.74 19.81 29.58
CA GLY A 388 18.07 19.33 29.97
C GLY A 388 19.02 20.50 30.14
N THR A 389 19.90 20.40 31.13
CA THR A 389 20.95 21.42 31.33
C THR A 389 22.23 21.07 30.59
N ALA A 390 23.09 22.07 30.37
CA ALA A 390 24.41 21.84 29.77
C ALA A 390 25.28 20.84 30.57
N SER A 391 25.08 20.71 31.88
CA SER A 391 25.76 19.75 32.75
C SER A 391 25.13 18.35 32.75
N GLY A 392 24.09 18.12 31.94
CA GLY A 392 23.42 16.82 31.82
C GLY A 392 22.35 16.53 32.86
N ALA A 393 22.06 17.47 33.77
CA ALA A 393 20.97 17.32 34.75
C ALA A 393 19.60 17.51 34.07
N LEU A 394 18.68 16.59 34.38
CA LEU A 394 17.28 16.70 34.02
C LEU A 394 16.56 17.68 34.94
N ALA A 395 15.79 18.55 34.30
CA ALA A 395 15.52 19.84 34.89
C ALA A 395 14.02 20.09 35.10
N ALA A 396 13.19 19.62 34.17
CA ALA A 396 11.74 19.50 34.31
C ALA A 396 11.16 18.61 33.20
N SER A 397 10.03 17.98 33.46
CA SER A 397 9.15 17.37 32.44
C SER A 397 7.87 18.18 32.37
N LEU A 398 7.73 19.01 31.32
CA LEU A 398 6.48 19.71 31.06
C LEU A 398 5.56 18.75 30.30
N THR A 399 4.42 18.44 30.92
CA THR A 399 3.47 17.44 30.42
C THR A 399 2.26 18.16 29.82
N SER A 400 1.96 17.85 28.55
CA SER A 400 0.86 18.33 27.71
C SER A 400 0.74 19.84 27.52
N VAL A 401 1.07 20.30 26.31
CA VAL A 401 0.47 21.53 25.75
C VAL A 401 -0.64 21.06 24.80
N TYR A 402 -1.89 21.46 25.05
CA TYR A 402 -3.05 21.20 24.19
C TYR A 402 -3.28 22.36 23.23
#